data_AF-A0A9E1UWT8-F1
#
_entry.id   AF-A0A9E1UWT8-F1
#
_cell.length_a   1.000
_cell.length_b   1.000
_cell.length_c   1.000
_cell.angle_alpha   90.00
_cell.angle_beta   90.00
_cell.angle_gamma   90.00
#
_symmetry.space_group_name_H-M   'P 1'
#
loop_
_entity.id
_entity.type
_entity.pdbx_description
1 polymer ?
#
loop_
_entity_poly.entity_id
_entity_poly.type
_entity_poly.pdbx_seq_one_letter_code
_entity_poly.pdbx_strand_id
1 'polypeptide(L)'
;VAGGRGMMGIGVACATAGIIVGVMTLGPGSLVTDVVARLAGNNLALLLILTAFMSLVLGMGLPTTANFIVMAAVVAPTIAKLSGLPLTGVESLPVYFFVFFFGILADDTPPVGLAAYAASAIAKSDPIRTGIQGFTYDLRTAILPFMFFFNHRLLLIGVHSVWHAAWVFGVALVAMFAFASVTQGYLLRSNRWYESVLLAAGALFILRPGLLPGLPRATVCLLALGLCAAVSGWQWVCLRRSPAAADTSGFQ
;
A
#
# COMPACT_ATOMS: atom_id res chain seq x y z
N VAL A 1 -23.40 0.44 -28.74
CA VAL A 1 -23.17 1.88 -29.02
C VAL A 1 -22.73 2.66 -27.77
N ALA A 2 -23.44 2.57 -26.63
CA ALA A 2 -23.07 3.28 -25.40
C ALA A 2 -21.65 2.95 -24.88
N GLY A 3 -21.28 1.66 -24.84
CA GLY A 3 -19.93 1.24 -24.44
C GLY A 3 -18.82 1.78 -25.36
N GLY A 4 -19.08 1.89 -26.66
CA GLY A 4 -18.12 2.47 -27.61
C GLY A 4 -17.87 3.96 -27.35
N ARG A 5 -18.91 4.73 -26.97
CA ARG A 5 -18.76 6.14 -26.61
C ARG A 5 -17.99 6.34 -25.31
N GLY A 6 -18.22 5.49 -24.31
CA GLY A 6 -17.45 5.51 -23.06
C GLY A 6 -15.97 5.17 -23.25
N MET A 7 -15.65 4.30 -24.21
CA MET A 7 -14.28 3.88 -24.48
C MET A 7 -13.44 4.94 -25.19
N MET A 8 -14.05 5.89 -25.90
CA MET A 8 -13.31 6.95 -26.61
C MET A 8 -12.43 7.79 -25.67
N GLY A 9 -12.92 8.15 -24.48
CA GLY A 9 -12.16 8.93 -23.51
C GLY A 9 -10.92 8.19 -22.99
N ILE A 10 -11.06 6.90 -22.69
CA ILE A 10 -9.94 6.04 -22.28
C ILE A 10 -8.95 5.87 -23.43
N GLY A 11 -9.44 5.70 -24.66
CA GLY A 11 -8.59 5.58 -25.85
C GLY A 11 -7.69 6.79 -26.08
N VAL A 12 -8.24 8.01 -25.96
CA VAL A 12 -7.46 9.25 -26.09
C VAL A 12 -6.46 9.41 -24.94
N ALA A 13 -6.87 9.07 -23.71
CA ALA A 13 -5.97 9.11 -22.56
C ALA A 13 -4.80 8.12 -22.68
N CYS A 14 -5.05 6.90 -23.18
CA CYS A 14 -4.00 5.92 -23.44
C CYS A 14 -3.10 6.36 -24.61
N ALA A 15 -3.64 6.97 -25.66
CA ALA A 15 -2.84 7.48 -26.79
C ALA A 15 -1.89 8.60 -26.35
N THR A 16 -2.39 9.54 -25.53
CA THR A 16 -1.57 10.61 -24.95
C THR A 16 -0.54 10.08 -23.95
N ALA A 17 -0.92 9.13 -23.10
CA ALA A 17 0.03 8.42 -22.24
C ALA A 17 1.16 7.77 -23.04
N GLY A 18 0.86 7.13 -24.19
CA GLY A 18 1.86 6.54 -25.08
C GLY A 18 2.87 7.57 -25.64
N ILE A 19 2.42 8.78 -25.96
CA ILE A 19 3.31 9.88 -26.36
C ILE A 19 4.23 10.27 -25.20
N ILE A 20 3.70 10.37 -23.98
CA ILE A 20 4.49 10.66 -22.78
C ILE A 20 5.56 9.58 -22.57
N VAL A 21 5.20 8.30 -22.68
CA VAL A 21 6.15 7.18 -22.59
C VAL A 21 7.25 7.30 -23.65
N GLY A 22 6.89 7.64 -24.89
CA GLY A 22 7.86 7.84 -25.98
C GLY A 22 8.85 8.96 -25.68
N VAL A 23 8.37 10.11 -25.18
CA VAL A 23 9.23 11.24 -24.78
C VAL A 23 10.12 10.86 -23.59
N MET A 24 9.59 10.15 -22.59
CA MET A 24 10.34 9.75 -21.40
C MET A 24 11.50 8.80 -21.72
N THR A 25 11.31 7.95 -22.73
CA THR A 25 12.34 7.02 -23.22
C THR A 25 13.50 7.75 -23.90
N LEU A 26 13.26 8.93 -24.47
CA LEU A 26 14.28 9.71 -25.19
C LEU A 26 15.23 10.51 -24.29
N GLY A 27 15.04 10.53 -22.96
CA GLY A 27 15.99 11.23 -22.07
C GLY A 27 15.52 11.51 -20.64
N PRO A 28 14.38 12.21 -20.42
CA PRO A 28 14.05 12.75 -19.10
C PRO A 28 13.73 11.69 -18.04
N GLY A 29 13.39 10.46 -18.42
CA GLY A 29 13.21 9.35 -17.47
C GLY A 29 14.48 9.07 -16.63
N SER A 30 15.67 9.28 -17.19
CA SER A 30 16.93 9.11 -16.45
C SER A 30 17.13 10.16 -15.36
N LEU A 31 16.66 11.39 -15.57
CA LEU A 31 16.75 12.48 -14.58
C LEU A 31 15.91 12.18 -13.34
N VAL A 32 14.72 11.59 -13.54
CA VAL A 32 13.86 11.13 -12.44
C VAL A 32 14.60 10.11 -11.58
N THR A 33 15.24 9.12 -12.21
CA THR A 33 16.04 8.13 -11.49
C THR A 33 17.19 8.78 -10.72
N ASP A 34 17.90 9.73 -11.32
CA ASP A 34 19.05 10.38 -10.68
C ASP A 34 18.66 11.25 -9.49
N VAL A 35 17.56 12.00 -9.59
CA VAL A 35 17.02 12.80 -8.47
C VAL A 35 16.61 11.89 -7.31
N VAL A 36 15.88 10.82 -7.62
CA VAL A 36 15.45 9.83 -6.62
C VAL A 36 16.65 9.14 -5.98
N ALA A 37 17.67 8.76 -6.77
CA ALA A 37 18.88 8.12 -6.27
C ALA A 37 19.68 9.04 -5.33
N ARG A 38 19.80 10.32 -5.65
CA ARG A 38 20.50 11.31 -4.80
C ARG A 38 19.78 11.54 -3.48
N LEU A 39 18.44 11.59 -3.50
CA LEU A 39 17.62 11.78 -2.31
C LEU A 39 17.53 10.52 -1.44
N ALA A 40 17.41 9.34 -2.06
CA ALA A 40 17.27 8.06 -1.36
C ALA A 40 18.61 7.50 -0.85
N GLY A 41 19.73 7.83 -1.50
CA GLY A 41 21.04 7.28 -1.21
C GLY A 41 21.05 5.75 -1.34
N ASN A 42 21.55 5.06 -0.31
CA ASN A 42 21.56 3.58 -0.24
C ASN A 42 20.38 2.99 0.57
N ASN A 43 19.36 3.79 0.88
CA ASN A 43 18.24 3.33 1.72
C ASN A 43 17.03 2.93 0.87
N LEU A 44 16.81 1.63 0.73
CA LEU A 44 15.69 1.05 -0.02
C LEU A 44 14.31 1.49 0.52
N ALA A 45 14.16 1.71 1.82
CA ALA A 45 12.88 2.18 2.37
C ALA A 45 12.59 3.63 1.96
N LEU A 46 13.62 4.49 1.99
CA LEU A 46 13.50 5.88 1.58
C LEU A 46 13.23 5.99 0.07
N LEU A 47 13.86 5.13 -0.73
CA LEU A 47 13.58 4.99 -2.16
C LEU A 47 12.08 4.77 -2.39
N LEU A 48 11.50 3.74 -1.75
CA LEU A 48 10.10 3.38 -1.95
C LEU A 48 9.14 4.46 -1.47
N ILE A 49 9.45 5.15 -0.38
CA ILE A 49 8.62 6.27 0.11
C ILE A 49 8.65 7.43 -0.90
N LEU A 50 9.82 7.77 -1.42
CA LEU A 50 9.96 8.85 -2.38
C LEU A 50 9.28 8.52 -3.72
N THR A 51 9.43 7.28 -4.21
CA THR A 51 8.73 6.85 -5.42
C THR A 51 7.23 6.68 -5.22
N ALA A 52 6.76 6.34 -4.03
CA ALA A 52 5.34 6.35 -3.69
C ALA A 52 4.77 7.78 -3.76
N PHE A 53 5.43 8.76 -3.14
CA PHE A 53 5.01 10.15 -3.20
C PHE A 53 5.03 10.68 -4.64
N MET A 54 6.09 10.35 -5.40
CA MET A 54 6.18 10.70 -6.81
C MET A 54 5.03 10.10 -7.62
N SER A 55 4.67 8.85 -7.36
CA SER A 55 3.55 8.15 -8.02
C SER A 55 2.19 8.75 -7.65
N LEU A 56 2.03 9.26 -6.43
CA LEU A 56 0.82 10.00 -6.05
C LEU A 56 0.70 11.29 -6.85
N VAL A 57 1.77 12.09 -6.92
CA VAL A 57 1.76 13.38 -7.62
C VAL A 57 1.60 13.22 -9.13
N LEU A 58 2.33 12.28 -9.75
CA LEU A 58 2.26 12.04 -11.19
C LEU A 58 0.90 11.46 -11.63
N GLY A 59 0.18 10.77 -10.73
CA GLY A 59 -1.02 10.03 -11.07
C GLY A 59 -2.33 10.83 -10.96
N MET A 60 -2.27 11.99 -10.31
CA MET A 60 -3.43 12.86 -10.11
C MET A 60 -4.02 13.31 -11.46
N GLY A 61 -5.30 13.02 -11.67
CA GLY A 61 -6.07 13.52 -12.81
C GLY A 61 -5.98 12.66 -14.08
N LEU A 62 -5.34 11.50 -14.02
CA LEU A 62 -5.29 10.53 -15.11
C LEU A 62 -6.26 9.36 -14.87
N PRO A 63 -6.96 8.84 -15.89
CA PRO A 63 -7.72 7.59 -15.74
C PRO A 63 -6.79 6.45 -15.33
N THR A 64 -7.26 5.54 -14.47
CA THR A 64 -6.46 4.45 -13.88
C THR A 64 -5.59 3.69 -14.88
N THR A 65 -6.12 3.37 -16.06
CA THR A 65 -5.37 2.71 -17.14
C THR A 65 -4.23 3.57 -17.69
N ALA A 66 -4.49 4.85 -17.98
CA ALA A 66 -3.50 5.77 -18.52
C ALA A 66 -2.43 6.10 -17.46
N ASN A 67 -2.85 6.26 -16.21
CA ASN A 67 -1.97 6.45 -15.07
C ASN A 67 -0.98 5.28 -14.94
N PHE A 68 -1.47 4.04 -14.94
CA PHE A 68 -0.60 2.87 -14.87
C PHE A 68 0.44 2.83 -16.00
N ILE A 69 0.06 3.16 -17.24
CA ILE A 69 1.00 3.22 -18.38
C ILE A 69 2.12 4.24 -18.12
N VAL A 70 1.77 5.43 -17.65
CA VAL A 70 2.75 6.48 -17.33
C VAL A 70 3.68 6.05 -16.19
N MET A 71 3.12 5.48 -15.11
CA MET A 71 3.92 5.04 -13.97
C MET A 71 4.84 3.86 -14.30
N ALA A 72 4.35 2.91 -15.10
CA ALA A 72 5.12 1.77 -15.57
C ALA A 72 6.28 2.20 -16.48
N ALA A 73 6.14 3.31 -17.20
CA ALA A 73 7.21 3.85 -18.05
C ALA A 73 8.23 4.72 -17.30
N VAL A 74 7.79 5.46 -16.28
CA VAL A 74 8.64 6.47 -15.60
C VAL A 74 9.18 5.97 -14.26
N VAL A 75 8.30 5.44 -13.41
CA VAL A 75 8.63 5.09 -12.03
C VAL A 75 9.15 3.66 -11.92
N ALA A 76 8.55 2.70 -12.63
CA ALA A 76 8.97 1.30 -12.55
C ALA A 76 10.46 1.09 -12.92
N PRO A 77 11.02 1.71 -13.97
CA PRO A 77 12.44 1.58 -14.27
C PRO A 77 13.35 2.19 -13.21
N THR A 78 12.90 3.28 -12.58
CA THR A 78 13.61 3.92 -11.46
C THR A 78 13.68 2.99 -10.26
N ILE A 79 12.55 2.40 -9.87
CA ILE A 79 12.49 1.43 -8.76
C ILE A 79 13.37 0.22 -9.09
N ALA A 80 13.20 -0.39 -10.27
CA ALA A 80 13.94 -1.59 -10.67
C ALA A 80 15.46 -1.38 -10.67
N LYS A 81 15.94 -0.25 -11.23
CA LYS A 81 17.36 0.08 -11.29
C LYS A 81 17.97 0.32 -9.90
N LEU A 82 17.22 0.93 -8.98
CA LEU A 82 17.71 1.29 -7.64
C LEU A 82 17.48 0.18 -6.61
N SER A 83 16.50 -0.70 -6.80
CA SER A 83 16.26 -1.88 -5.96
C SER A 83 17.03 -3.12 -6.43
N GLY A 84 17.56 -3.11 -7.66
CA GLY A 84 18.22 -4.26 -8.29
C GLY A 84 17.26 -5.36 -8.76
N LEU A 85 15.97 -5.04 -8.89
CA LEU A 85 14.97 -6.00 -9.40
C LEU A 85 14.94 -5.97 -10.93
N PRO A 86 14.86 -7.13 -11.62
CA PRO A 86 14.70 -7.15 -13.06
C PRO A 86 13.29 -6.68 -13.46
N LEU A 87 13.19 -6.01 -14.61
CA LEU A 87 11.90 -5.63 -15.23
C LEU A 87 11.31 -6.74 -16.10
N THR A 88 11.99 -7.89 -16.19
CA THR A 88 11.62 -9.02 -17.05
C THR A 88 11.25 -10.23 -16.20
N GLY A 89 10.14 -10.88 -16.55
CA GLY A 89 9.68 -12.10 -15.88
C GLY A 89 8.86 -11.82 -14.61
N VAL A 90 8.56 -12.89 -13.87
CA VAL A 90 7.67 -12.86 -12.69
C VAL A 90 8.26 -12.05 -11.53
N GLU A 91 9.57 -11.90 -11.47
CA GLU A 91 10.26 -11.12 -10.43
C GLU A 91 10.02 -9.61 -10.53
N SER A 92 9.52 -9.12 -11.67
CA SER A 92 9.15 -7.71 -11.87
C SER A 92 7.79 -7.33 -11.28
N LEU A 93 6.98 -8.33 -10.92
CA LEU A 93 5.62 -8.16 -10.41
C LEU A 93 5.51 -7.18 -9.23
N PRO A 94 6.37 -7.22 -8.20
CA PRO A 94 6.31 -6.25 -7.11
C PRO A 94 6.52 -4.82 -7.57
N VAL A 95 7.37 -4.57 -8.57
CA VAL A 95 7.61 -3.22 -9.10
C VAL A 95 6.34 -2.69 -9.78
N TYR A 96 5.74 -3.48 -10.68
CA TYR A 96 4.54 -3.07 -11.40
C TYR A 96 3.31 -2.97 -10.50
N PHE A 97 3.13 -3.90 -9.55
CA PHE A 97 2.04 -3.80 -8.57
C PHE A 97 2.21 -2.63 -7.61
N PHE A 98 3.45 -2.28 -7.24
CA PHE A 98 3.72 -1.12 -6.40
C PHE A 98 3.25 0.16 -7.09
N VAL A 99 3.70 0.39 -8.33
CA VAL A 99 3.30 1.59 -9.08
C VAL A 99 1.81 1.59 -9.44
N PHE A 100 1.22 0.43 -9.71
CA PHE A 100 -0.21 0.29 -9.95
C PHE A 100 -1.03 0.68 -8.71
N PHE A 101 -0.65 0.19 -7.53
CA PHE A 101 -1.35 0.48 -6.29
C PHE A 101 -1.31 1.97 -5.97
N PHE A 102 -0.13 2.60 -6.04
CA PHE A 102 -0.03 4.04 -5.82
C PHE A 102 -0.69 4.86 -6.92
N GLY A 103 -0.78 4.33 -8.15
CA GLY A 103 -1.57 4.93 -9.21
C GLY A 103 -3.07 4.97 -8.89
N ILE A 104 -3.64 3.89 -8.36
CA ILE A 104 -5.05 3.88 -7.92
C ILE A 104 -5.22 4.82 -6.71
N LEU A 105 -4.30 4.78 -5.75
CA LEU A 105 -4.36 5.64 -4.57
C LEU A 105 -4.23 7.13 -4.93
N ALA A 106 -3.54 7.47 -6.02
CA ALA A 106 -3.47 8.83 -6.54
C ALA A 106 -4.83 9.36 -7.01
N ASP A 107 -5.67 8.50 -7.57
CA ASP A 107 -7.01 8.86 -8.04
C ASP A 107 -7.95 9.17 -6.85
N ASP A 108 -7.75 8.51 -5.70
CA ASP A 108 -8.50 8.80 -4.47
C ASP A 108 -7.98 10.05 -3.71
N THR A 109 -6.77 10.52 -4.01
CA THR A 109 -6.16 11.65 -3.30
C THR A 109 -6.92 12.95 -3.60
N PRO A 110 -7.39 13.70 -2.57
CA PRO A 110 -7.97 15.03 -2.78
C PRO A 110 -6.93 15.96 -3.45
N PRO A 111 -7.29 16.73 -4.51
CA PRO A 111 -8.64 17.11 -4.95
C PRO A 111 -9.23 16.28 -6.12
N VAL A 112 -8.68 15.13 -6.45
CA VAL A 112 -9.09 14.38 -7.67
C VAL A 112 -10.24 13.41 -7.41
N GLY A 113 -10.30 12.80 -6.22
CA GLY A 113 -11.25 11.75 -5.78
C GLY A 113 -12.68 11.79 -6.34
N LEU A 114 -12.87 11.34 -7.59
CA LEU A 114 -14.15 11.39 -8.31
C LEU A 114 -15.22 10.57 -7.60
N ALA A 115 -14.84 9.42 -7.03
CA ALA A 115 -15.72 8.57 -6.25
C ALA A 115 -16.22 9.26 -4.98
N ALA A 116 -15.33 9.93 -4.25
CA ALA A 116 -15.68 10.69 -3.05
C ALA A 116 -16.59 11.88 -3.39
N TYR A 117 -16.38 12.53 -4.53
CA TYR A 117 -17.23 13.64 -5.00
C TYR A 117 -18.62 13.19 -5.47
N ALA A 118 -18.71 12.03 -6.09
CA ALA A 118 -19.99 11.40 -6.41
C ALA A 118 -20.73 10.99 -5.11
N ALA A 119 -20.02 10.39 -4.15
CA ALA A 119 -20.57 10.00 -2.86
C ALA A 119 -21.06 11.22 -2.06
N SER A 120 -20.31 12.33 -2.05
CA SER A 120 -20.72 13.56 -1.36
C SER A 120 -21.96 14.19 -1.98
N ALA A 121 -22.15 14.07 -3.30
CA ALA A 121 -23.37 14.55 -3.96
C ALA A 121 -24.62 13.77 -3.52
N ILE A 122 -24.48 12.45 -3.28
CA ILE A 122 -25.56 11.60 -2.74
C ILE A 122 -25.79 11.90 -1.26
N ALA A 123 -24.72 12.03 -0.48
CA ALA A 123 -24.76 12.27 0.97
C ALA A 123 -25.05 13.73 1.35
N LYS A 124 -25.08 14.66 0.38
CA LYS A 124 -25.20 16.11 0.58
C LYS A 124 -24.15 16.69 1.53
N SER A 125 -22.94 16.14 1.50
CA SER A 125 -21.78 16.59 2.28
C SER A 125 -20.81 17.41 1.44
N ASP A 126 -19.87 18.10 2.10
CA ASP A 126 -18.79 18.81 1.42
C ASP A 126 -17.87 17.80 0.69
N PRO A 127 -17.65 17.95 -0.64
CA PRO A 127 -16.86 17.00 -1.42
C PRO A 127 -15.41 16.87 -0.95
N ILE A 128 -14.78 17.97 -0.55
CA ILE A 128 -13.38 17.97 -0.12
C ILE A 128 -13.27 17.28 1.24
N ARG A 129 -14.16 17.58 2.20
CA ARG A 129 -14.16 16.89 3.49
C ARG A 129 -14.43 15.39 3.34
N THR A 130 -15.35 15.03 2.45
CA THR A 130 -15.66 13.62 2.16
C THR A 130 -14.45 12.90 1.56
N GLY A 131 -13.75 13.53 0.62
CA GLY A 131 -12.51 13.00 0.03
C GLY A 131 -11.37 12.88 1.03
N ILE A 132 -11.15 13.87 1.89
CA ILE A 132 -10.11 13.79 2.94
C ILE A 132 -10.41 12.63 3.90
N GLN A 133 -11.68 12.45 4.28
CA GLN A 133 -12.07 11.34 5.15
C GLN A 133 -11.86 9.98 4.47
N GLY A 134 -12.28 9.86 3.19
CA GLY A 134 -12.08 8.65 2.38
C GLY A 134 -10.61 8.30 2.23
N PHE A 135 -9.79 9.27 1.81
CA PHE A 135 -8.35 9.09 1.67
C PHE A 135 -7.66 8.71 2.98
N THR A 136 -8.14 9.23 4.12
CA THR A 136 -7.62 8.86 5.44
C THR A 136 -7.90 7.39 5.78
N TYR A 137 -8.99 6.82 5.27
CA TYR A 137 -9.27 5.39 5.36
C TYR A 137 -8.39 4.58 4.40
N ASP A 138 -8.23 5.05 3.17
CA ASP A 138 -7.45 4.35 2.14
C ASP A 138 -5.95 4.34 2.44
N LEU A 139 -5.40 5.42 3.02
CA LEU A 139 -4.01 5.51 3.46
C LEU A 139 -3.63 4.40 4.46
N ARG A 140 -4.60 3.84 5.19
CA ARG A 140 -4.38 2.71 6.12
C ARG A 140 -4.03 1.41 5.38
N THR A 141 -4.32 1.32 4.09
CA THR A 141 -3.93 0.19 3.24
C THR A 141 -2.64 0.45 2.46
N ALA A 142 -2.12 1.68 2.48
CA ALA A 142 -0.92 2.09 1.74
C ALA A 142 0.38 1.40 2.20
N ILE A 143 0.36 0.64 3.32
CA ILE A 143 1.49 -0.20 3.71
C ILE A 143 1.62 -1.46 2.86
N LEU A 144 0.51 -1.93 2.27
CA LEU A 144 0.46 -3.22 1.56
C LEU A 144 1.48 -3.30 0.41
N PRO A 145 1.68 -2.24 -0.41
CA PRO A 145 2.76 -2.18 -1.39
C PRO A 145 4.15 -2.43 -0.84
N PHE A 146 4.45 -1.85 0.30
CA PHE A 146 5.74 -2.08 0.96
C PHE A 146 5.85 -3.53 1.43
N MET A 147 4.74 -4.15 1.87
CA MET A 147 4.73 -5.55 2.31
C MET A 147 5.09 -6.52 1.21
N PHE A 148 4.45 -6.46 0.06
CA PHE A 148 4.78 -7.38 -1.01
C PHE A 148 6.13 -7.04 -1.68
N PHE A 149 6.59 -5.79 -1.61
CA PHE A 149 7.90 -5.40 -2.13
C PHE A 149 9.05 -5.95 -1.29
N PHE A 150 8.97 -5.88 0.05
CA PHE A 150 10.00 -6.48 0.91
C PHE A 150 9.85 -8.00 1.04
N ASN A 151 8.65 -8.54 0.83
CA ASN A 151 8.37 -9.97 0.92
C ASN A 151 7.61 -10.46 -0.32
N HIS A 152 8.37 -10.76 -1.37
CA HIS A 152 7.90 -11.24 -2.68
C HIS A 152 7.07 -12.53 -2.61
N ARG A 153 7.15 -13.28 -1.51
CA ARG A 153 6.35 -14.50 -1.29
C ARG A 153 4.87 -14.19 -1.13
N LEU A 154 4.50 -12.96 -0.75
CA LEU A 154 3.10 -12.51 -0.76
C LEU A 154 2.51 -12.53 -2.16
N LEU A 155 3.35 -12.34 -3.19
CA LEU A 155 2.95 -12.45 -4.60
C LEU A 155 3.09 -13.87 -5.13
N LEU A 156 3.24 -14.86 -4.24
CA LEU A 156 3.46 -16.28 -4.55
C LEU A 156 4.72 -16.57 -5.38
N ILE A 157 5.65 -15.61 -5.44
CA ILE A 157 6.92 -15.77 -6.14
C ILE A 157 7.81 -16.71 -5.32
N GLY A 158 8.24 -17.82 -5.93
CA GLY A 158 9.08 -18.84 -5.28
C GLY A 158 8.33 -19.71 -4.27
N VAL A 159 7.00 -19.83 -4.38
CA VAL A 159 6.18 -20.72 -3.54
C VAL A 159 5.72 -21.92 -4.35
N HIS A 160 6.28 -23.10 -4.04
CA HIS A 160 6.01 -24.34 -4.79
C HIS A 160 5.02 -25.29 -4.10
N SER A 161 4.60 -24.98 -2.86
CA SER A 161 3.73 -25.83 -2.05
C SER A 161 2.48 -25.06 -1.62
N VAL A 162 1.31 -25.68 -1.80
CA VAL A 162 0.01 -25.13 -1.38
C VAL A 162 -0.01 -24.82 0.12
N TRP A 163 0.62 -25.66 0.93
CA TRP A 163 0.71 -25.43 2.38
C TRP A 163 1.56 -24.21 2.75
N HIS A 164 2.63 -23.96 1.98
CA HIS A 164 3.43 -22.75 2.17
C HIS A 164 2.67 -21.49 1.73
N ALA A 165 1.89 -21.57 0.65
CA ALA A 165 1.03 -20.47 0.20
C ALA A 165 -0.03 -20.13 1.25
N ALA A 166 -0.71 -21.14 1.81
CA ALA A 166 -1.71 -20.96 2.86
C ALA A 166 -1.11 -20.31 4.12
N TRP A 167 0.11 -20.73 4.50
CA TRP A 167 0.84 -20.13 5.61
C TRP A 167 1.16 -18.64 5.36
N VAL A 168 1.71 -18.31 4.18
CA VAL A 168 2.03 -16.92 3.82
C VAL A 168 0.78 -16.05 3.80
N PHE A 169 -0.33 -16.56 3.24
CA PHE A 169 -1.61 -15.88 3.24
C PHE A 169 -2.12 -15.61 4.67
N GLY A 170 -2.09 -16.62 5.55
CA GLY A 170 -2.50 -16.46 6.94
C GLY A 170 -1.67 -15.41 7.70
N VAL A 171 -0.35 -15.43 7.51
CA VAL A 171 0.56 -14.43 8.13
C VAL A 171 0.30 -13.03 7.58
N ALA A 172 0.09 -12.89 6.27
CA ALA A 172 -0.21 -11.60 5.64
C ALA A 172 -1.55 -11.04 6.12
N LEU A 173 -2.57 -11.88 6.30
CA LEU A 173 -3.87 -11.49 6.80
C LEU A 173 -3.79 -10.97 8.25
N VAL A 174 -3.06 -11.67 9.12
CA VAL A 174 -2.84 -11.21 10.50
C VAL A 174 -2.01 -9.93 10.53
N ALA A 175 -1.00 -9.78 9.68
CA ALA A 175 -0.19 -8.57 9.61
C ALA A 175 -0.99 -7.36 9.14
N MET A 176 -1.82 -7.51 8.10
CA MET A 176 -2.71 -6.46 7.64
C MET A 176 -3.75 -6.10 8.68
N PHE A 177 -4.32 -7.09 9.37
CA PHE A 177 -5.27 -6.86 10.46
C PHE A 177 -4.62 -6.10 11.63
N ALA A 178 -3.41 -6.50 12.04
CA ALA A 178 -2.66 -5.80 13.08
C ALA A 178 -2.35 -4.35 12.68
N PHE A 179 -1.94 -4.11 11.42
CA PHE A 179 -1.68 -2.75 10.92
C PHE A 179 -2.95 -1.89 10.84
N ALA A 180 -4.06 -2.47 10.37
CA ALA A 180 -5.36 -1.80 10.35
C ALA A 180 -5.79 -1.39 11.78
N SER A 181 -5.57 -2.25 12.77
CA SER A 181 -5.90 -1.94 14.16
C SER A 181 -5.01 -0.89 14.81
N VAL A 182 -3.74 -0.80 14.42
CA VAL A 182 -2.85 0.30 14.82
C VAL A 182 -3.33 1.62 14.25
N THR A 183 -3.61 1.66 12.96
CA THR A 183 -4.04 2.90 12.28
C THR A 183 -5.45 3.35 12.65
N GLN A 184 -6.33 2.40 13.02
CA GLN A 184 -7.67 2.69 13.55
C GLN A 184 -7.65 3.04 15.05
N GLY A 185 -6.58 2.71 15.78
CA GLY A 185 -6.51 2.88 17.23
C GLY A 185 -7.49 1.97 17.99
N TYR A 186 -7.99 0.92 17.33
CA TYR A 186 -9.04 0.05 17.85
C TYR A 186 -8.87 -1.37 17.30
N LEU A 187 -8.85 -2.36 18.19
CA LEU A 187 -8.82 -3.79 17.85
C LEU A 187 -10.06 -4.48 18.46
N LEU A 188 -10.04 -4.72 19.77
CA LEU A 188 -11.22 -5.16 20.56
C LEU A 188 -11.67 -4.08 21.57
N ARG A 189 -10.74 -3.20 21.95
CA ARG A 189 -10.92 -1.99 22.76
C ARG A 189 -10.06 -0.88 22.12
N SER A 190 -10.30 0.37 22.52
CA SER A 190 -9.37 1.47 22.24
C SER A 190 -7.96 1.07 22.67
N ASN A 191 -7.06 1.07 21.69
CA ASN A 191 -5.71 0.58 21.80
C ASN A 191 -4.88 1.59 22.59
N ARG A 192 -4.20 1.16 23.66
CA ARG A 192 -3.25 2.07 24.34
C ARG A 192 -2.05 2.32 23.44
N TRP A 193 -1.35 3.44 23.63
CA TRP A 193 -0.21 3.79 22.79
C TRP A 193 0.89 2.70 22.78
N TYR A 194 1.13 2.04 23.92
CA TYR A 194 2.06 0.91 24.00
C TYR A 194 1.60 -0.32 23.19
N GLU A 195 0.30 -0.64 23.19
CA GLU A 195 -0.27 -1.76 22.42
C GLU A 195 -0.20 -1.49 20.92
N SER A 196 -0.41 -0.23 20.53
CA SER A 196 -0.26 0.23 19.15
C SER A 196 1.19 0.15 18.67
N VAL A 197 2.16 0.52 19.52
CA VAL A 197 3.59 0.38 19.21
C VAL A 197 3.99 -1.10 19.10
N LEU A 198 3.47 -1.97 19.96
CA LEU A 198 3.77 -3.40 19.92
C LEU A 198 3.20 -4.07 18.65
N LEU A 199 1.96 -3.74 18.26
CA LEU A 199 1.33 -4.24 17.04
C LEU A 199 2.01 -3.66 15.78
N ALA A 200 2.40 -2.38 15.81
CA ALA A 200 3.16 -1.77 14.72
C ALA A 200 4.53 -2.45 14.56
N ALA A 201 5.21 -2.72 15.67
CA ALA A 201 6.47 -3.48 15.65
C ALA A 201 6.26 -4.90 15.11
N GLY A 202 5.20 -5.60 15.54
CA GLY A 202 4.83 -6.92 15.03
C GLY A 202 4.58 -6.93 13.51
N ALA A 203 3.80 -5.97 13.01
CA ALA A 203 3.56 -5.80 11.58
C ALA A 203 4.86 -5.48 10.82
N LEU A 204 5.74 -4.65 11.39
CA LEU A 204 7.03 -4.29 10.80
C LEU A 204 8.03 -5.47 10.79
N PHE A 205 8.00 -6.33 11.81
CA PHE A 205 8.80 -7.56 11.84
C PHE A 205 8.32 -8.58 10.80
N ILE A 206 7.01 -8.64 10.52
CA ILE A 206 6.46 -9.45 9.42
C ILE A 206 6.80 -8.84 8.06
N LEU A 207 6.82 -7.51 7.97
CA LEU A 207 7.19 -6.74 6.78
C LEU A 207 8.64 -7.01 6.36
N ARG A 208 9.56 -7.02 7.33
CA ARG A 208 10.99 -7.23 7.08
C ARG A 208 11.53 -8.35 7.98
N PRO A 209 11.29 -9.63 7.63
CA PRO A 209 11.73 -10.77 8.45
C PRO A 209 13.25 -10.96 8.47
N GLY A 210 14.03 -10.07 7.85
CA GLY A 210 15.49 -10.00 7.90
C GLY A 210 16.05 -8.88 8.78
N LEU A 211 15.23 -8.17 9.58
CA LEU A 211 15.72 -7.12 10.48
C LEU A 211 16.51 -7.67 11.69
N LEU A 212 16.31 -8.95 12.04
CA LEU A 212 17.09 -9.69 13.03
C LEU A 212 18.07 -10.62 12.30
N PRO A 213 19.36 -10.27 12.18
CA PRO A 213 20.36 -11.18 11.65
C PRO A 213 20.52 -12.38 12.61
N GLY A 214 20.18 -13.60 12.16
CA GLY A 214 20.46 -14.85 12.87
C GLY A 214 19.29 -15.80 13.13
N LEU A 215 18.03 -15.37 12.94
CA LEU A 215 16.85 -16.22 13.16
C LEU A 215 16.19 -16.67 11.84
N PRO A 216 15.62 -17.89 11.78
CA PRO A 216 14.81 -18.31 10.63
C PRO A 216 13.62 -17.35 10.46
N ARG A 217 13.33 -16.94 9.22
CA ARG A 217 12.20 -16.04 8.90
C ARG A 217 10.85 -16.55 9.44
N ALA A 218 10.69 -17.88 9.50
CA ALA A 218 9.52 -18.53 10.08
C ALA A 218 9.39 -18.25 11.59
N THR A 219 10.51 -18.23 12.33
CA THR A 219 10.54 -17.92 13.77
C THR A 219 10.21 -16.46 14.02
N VAL A 220 10.68 -15.53 13.17
CA VAL A 220 10.33 -14.11 13.26
C VAL A 220 8.84 -13.89 13.01
N CYS A 221 8.26 -14.56 12.01
CA CYS A 221 6.81 -14.53 11.78
C CYS A 221 6.04 -15.15 12.95
N LEU A 222 6.49 -16.26 13.53
CA LEU A 222 5.85 -16.89 14.68
C LEU A 222 5.92 -16.03 15.94
N LEU A 223 7.04 -15.33 16.17
CA LEU A 223 7.18 -14.37 17.28
C LEU A 223 6.28 -13.15 17.08
N ALA A 224 6.19 -12.63 15.85
CA ALA A 224 5.30 -11.52 15.55
C ALA A 224 3.81 -11.90 15.64
N LEU A 225 3.44 -13.09 15.17
CA LEU A 225 2.10 -13.67 15.36
C LEU A 225 1.82 -13.91 16.84
N GLY A 226 2.81 -14.38 17.60
CA GLY A 226 2.73 -14.57 19.05
C GLY A 226 2.55 -13.26 19.81
N LEU A 227 3.22 -12.18 19.40
CA LEU A 227 3.03 -10.83 19.95
C LEU A 227 1.64 -10.27 19.60
N CYS A 228 1.18 -10.44 18.36
CA CYS A 228 -0.16 -10.02 17.96
C CYS A 228 -1.25 -10.81 18.70
N ALA A 229 -1.05 -12.12 18.91
CA ALA A 229 -1.93 -12.98 19.69
C ALA A 229 -1.89 -12.68 21.19
N ALA A 230 -0.73 -12.31 21.74
CA ALA A 230 -0.58 -11.89 23.13
C ALA A 230 -1.30 -10.56 23.40
N VAL A 231 -1.19 -9.59 22.47
CA VAL A 231 -1.91 -8.30 22.59
C VAL A 231 -3.41 -8.50 22.44
N SER A 232 -3.86 -9.28 21.45
CA SER A 232 -5.30 -9.55 21.28
C SER A 232 -5.87 -10.39 22.44
N GLY A 233 -5.10 -11.34 22.97
CA GLY A 233 -5.44 -12.13 24.16
C GLY A 233 -5.49 -11.28 25.44
N TRP A 234 -4.54 -10.37 25.62
CA TRP A 234 -4.53 -9.41 26.73
C TRP A 234 -5.75 -8.49 26.68
N GLN A 235 -6.07 -7.96 25.50
CA GLN A 235 -7.27 -7.16 25.29
C GLN A 235 -8.55 -7.93 25.55
N TRP A 236 -8.62 -9.20 25.15
CA TRP A 236 -9.78 -10.07 25.40
C TRP A 236 -9.96 -10.39 26.90
N VAL A 237 -8.87 -10.62 27.64
CA VAL A 237 -8.90 -10.81 29.10
C VAL A 237 -9.32 -9.51 29.82
N CYS A 238 -8.80 -8.37 29.39
CA CYS A 238 -9.22 -7.07 29.93
C CYS A 238 -10.69 -6.74 29.62
N LEU A 239 -11.19 -7.15 28.44
CA LEU A 239 -12.60 -7.02 28.07
C LEU A 239 -13.50 -7.87 28.98
N ARG A 240 -13.12 -9.13 29.23
CA ARG A 240 -13.83 -10.01 30.17
C ARG A 240 -13.82 -9.52 31.62
N ARG A 241 -12.77 -8.80 32.03
CA ARG A 241 -12.64 -8.22 33.38
C ARG A 241 -13.37 -6.89 33.55
N SER A 242 -13.87 -6.26 32.48
CA SER A 242 -14.65 -5.02 32.55
C SER A 242 -15.92 -5.14 31.70
N PRO A 243 -16.97 -5.83 32.18
CA PRO A 243 -18.25 -5.93 31.46
C PRO A 243 -19.06 -4.61 31.42
N ALA A 244 -18.59 -3.54 32.08
CA ALA A 244 -19.41 -2.37 32.41
C ALA A 244 -19.06 -1.08 31.64
N ALA A 245 -18.58 -1.18 30.40
CA ALA A 245 -18.41 -0.01 29.54
C ALA A 245 -18.79 -0.31 28.08
N ALA A 246 -19.96 -0.94 27.90
CA ALA A 246 -20.75 -0.73 26.69
C ALA A 246 -21.55 0.57 26.90
N ASP A 247 -20.87 1.71 26.89
CA ASP A 247 -21.52 3.02 26.81
C ASP A 247 -21.26 3.62 25.43
N THR A 248 -22.38 3.86 24.75
CA THR A 248 -22.59 4.42 23.43
C THR A 248 -22.36 5.94 23.42
N SER A 249 -21.12 6.40 23.54
CA SER A 249 -20.82 7.86 23.52
C SER A 249 -19.74 8.31 22.54
N GLY A 250 -19.38 7.49 21.54
CA GLY A 250 -18.32 7.79 20.56
C GLY A 250 -18.74 7.96 19.10
N PHE A 251 -20.05 8.00 18.79
CA PHE A 251 -20.57 8.34 17.46
C PHE A 251 -21.51 9.54 17.58
N GLN A 252 -20.93 10.72 17.76
CA GLN A 252 -21.52 12.02 17.49
C GLN A 252 -20.50 12.81 16.67
#